data_AF-A0A1N6FJ62-F1
#
_entry.id   AF-A0A1N6FJ62-F1
#
_cell.length_a   1.000
_cell.length_b   1.000
_cell.length_c   1.000
_cell.angle_alpha   90.00
_cell.angle_beta   90.00
_cell.angle_gamma   90.00
#
_symmetry.space_group_name_H-M   'P 1'
#
loop_
_entity.id
_entity.type
_entity.pdbx_description
1 polymer ?
#
loop_
_entity_poly.entity_id
_entity_poly.type
_entity_poly.pdbx_seq_one_letter_code
_entity_poly.pdbx_strand_id
1 'polypeptide(L)'
;MEMPPEFKKPKTTLGDWIISVIIKRLPLIGFIMLIVWAVDSNTDPDKANWAKAELIVKLVIFAAVMIVIAIIGFGVFTNFADEIDWSEFD
;
A
#
# COMPACT_ATOMS: atom_id res chain seq x y z
N MET A 1 13.61 32.31 24.37
CA MET A 1 13.70 31.05 23.62
C MET A 1 13.06 31.29 22.27
N GLU A 2 13.81 31.25 21.19
CA GLU A 2 13.22 31.20 19.85
C GLU A 2 12.74 29.78 19.59
N MET A 3 11.50 29.62 19.13
CA MET A 3 11.00 28.30 18.77
C MET A 3 11.79 27.79 17.56
N PRO A 4 12.23 26.51 17.58
CA PRO A 4 12.82 25.89 16.41
C PRO A 4 11.93 26.06 15.17
N PRO A 5 12.52 26.23 13.97
CA PRO A 5 11.76 26.50 12.75
C PRO A 5 10.75 25.39 12.40
N GLU A 6 10.94 24.17 12.91
CA GLU A 6 9.94 23.08 12.78
C GLU A 6 8.58 23.42 13.40
N PHE A 7 8.54 24.17 14.50
CA PHE A 7 7.30 24.54 15.19
C PHE A 7 6.61 25.77 14.59
N LYS A 8 7.22 26.39 13.57
CA LYS A 8 6.68 27.58 12.89
C LYS A 8 5.86 27.24 11.64
N LYS A 9 5.89 25.98 11.16
CA LYS A 9 5.07 25.56 10.01
C LYS A 9 3.59 25.45 10.42
N PRO A 10 2.66 25.91 9.58
CA PRO A 10 1.23 25.73 9.84
C PRO A 10 0.93 24.23 9.87
N LYS A 11 0.23 23.78 10.93
CA LYS A 11 -0.17 22.38 11.06
C LYS A 11 -1.19 22.01 9.98
N THR A 12 -1.04 20.81 9.42
CA THR A 12 -2.06 20.22 8.52
C THR A 12 -3.42 20.20 9.22
N THR A 13 -4.44 20.77 8.57
CA THR A 13 -5.77 20.92 9.18
C THR A 13 -6.59 19.62 9.08
N LEU A 14 -7.67 19.52 9.86
CA LEU A 14 -8.61 18.40 9.73
C LEU A 14 -9.20 18.28 8.31
N GLY A 15 -9.49 19.42 7.67
CA GLY A 15 -10.01 19.45 6.29
C GLY A 15 -9.02 18.83 5.31
N ASP A 16 -7.74 19.14 5.46
CA ASP A 16 -6.68 18.55 4.62
C ASP A 16 -6.56 17.04 4.82
N TRP A 17 -6.72 16.56 6.06
CA TRP A 17 -6.75 15.13 6.35
C TRP A 17 -7.95 14.42 5.74
N ILE A 18 -9.14 15.02 5.84
CA ILE A 18 -10.36 14.49 5.21
C ILE A 18 -10.15 14.33 3.70
N ILE A 19 -9.64 15.37 3.02
CA ILE A 19 -9.33 15.32 1.59
C ILE A 19 -8.30 14.23 1.29
N SER A 20 -7.24 14.14 2.10
CA SER A 20 -6.17 13.15 1.91
C SER A 20 -6.71 11.71 2.03
N VAL A 21 -7.62 11.46 2.98
CA VAL A 21 -8.29 10.16 3.15
C VAL A 21 -9.20 9.85 1.97
N ILE A 22 -9.98 10.81 1.47
CA ILE A 22 -10.86 10.62 0.31
C ILE A 22 -10.04 10.25 -0.93
N ILE A 23 -8.96 10.99 -1.21
CA ILE A 23 -8.06 10.71 -2.33
C ILE A 23 -7.47 9.30 -2.22
N LYS A 24 -6.98 8.93 -1.03
CA LYS A 24 -6.42 7.58 -0.78
C LYS A 24 -7.40 6.45 -1.11
N ARG A 25 -8.71 6.66 -0.92
CA ARG A 25 -9.74 5.63 -1.17
C ARG A 25 -9.89 5.30 -2.67
N LEU A 26 -9.46 6.18 -3.57
CA LEU A 26 -9.43 5.89 -4.99
C LEU A 26 -8.26 4.92 -5.29
N PRO A 27 -8.49 3.79 -5.98
CA PRO A 27 -7.48 2.74 -6.09
C PRO A 27 -6.22 3.18 -6.84
N LEU A 28 -6.37 3.70 -8.06
CA LEU A 28 -5.23 4.16 -8.87
C LEU A 28 -4.71 5.52 -8.40
N ILE A 29 -5.60 6.52 -8.35
CA ILE A 29 -5.22 7.89 -7.99
C ILE A 29 -4.68 7.96 -6.57
N GLY A 30 -5.33 7.27 -5.61
CA GLY A 30 -4.89 7.23 -4.23
C GLY A 30 -3.54 6.53 -4.05
N PHE A 31 -3.24 5.49 -4.83
CA PHE A 31 -1.92 4.86 -4.80
C PHE A 31 -0.82 5.80 -5.33
N ILE A 32 -1.06 6.46 -6.47
CA ILE A 32 -0.12 7.43 -7.04
C ILE A 32 0.11 8.60 -6.05
N MET A 33 -0.97 9.13 -5.47
CA MET A 33 -0.87 10.25 -4.52
C MET A 33 -0.11 9.90 -3.25
N LEU A 34 -0.21 8.66 -2.74
CA LEU A 34 0.63 8.21 -1.63
C LEU A 34 2.11 8.21 -1.99
N ILE A 35 2.48 7.81 -3.21
CA ILE A 35 3.87 7.86 -3.67
C ILE A 35 4.33 9.32 -3.75
N VAL A 36 3.54 10.20 -4.38
CA VAL A 36 3.85 11.63 -4.49
C VAL A 36 4.08 12.24 -3.10
N TRP A 37 3.16 12.04 -2.16
CA TRP A 37 3.31 12.55 -0.79
C TRP A 37 4.49 11.95 -0.03
N ALA A 38 4.87 10.70 -0.33
CA ALA A 38 6.01 10.06 0.33
C ALA A 38 7.37 10.62 -0.13
N VAL A 39 7.47 11.13 -1.36
CA VAL A 39 8.74 11.52 -1.99
C VAL A 39 8.90 13.03 -2.22
N ASP A 40 7.80 13.77 -2.33
CA ASP A 40 7.83 15.21 -2.57
C ASP A 40 8.38 15.98 -1.36
N SER A 41 9.32 16.89 -1.61
CA SER A 41 9.97 17.73 -0.60
C SER A 41 9.07 18.86 -0.09
N ASN A 42 8.00 19.19 -0.83
CA ASN A 42 7.04 20.23 -0.45
C ASN A 42 5.87 19.69 0.40
N THR A 43 5.73 18.36 0.49
CA THR A 43 4.69 17.74 1.31
C THR A 43 5.01 17.91 2.80
N ASP A 44 3.98 18.19 3.60
CA ASP A 44 4.10 18.28 5.06
C ASP A 44 4.77 17.02 5.65
N PRO A 45 5.82 17.16 6.50
CA PRO A 45 6.60 16.01 6.98
C PRO A 45 5.75 14.92 7.65
N ASP A 46 4.72 15.29 8.41
CA ASP A 46 3.84 14.33 9.08
C ASP A 46 2.99 13.57 8.06
N LYS A 47 2.47 14.27 7.04
CA LYS A 47 1.74 13.66 5.92
C LYS A 47 2.64 12.74 5.09
N ALA A 48 3.88 13.14 4.83
CA ALA A 48 4.84 12.33 4.09
C ALA A 48 5.19 11.03 4.84
N ASN A 49 5.38 11.10 6.16
CA ASN A 49 5.62 9.93 6.99
C ASN A 49 4.41 8.99 7.05
N TRP A 50 3.20 9.55 7.16
CA TRP A 50 1.97 8.76 7.05
C TRP A 50 1.86 8.05 5.68
N ALA A 51 2.15 8.75 4.58
CA ALA A 51 2.10 8.16 3.24
C ALA A 51 3.11 7.01 3.07
N LYS A 52 4.33 7.15 3.61
CA LYS A 52 5.33 6.07 3.66
C LYS A 52 4.82 4.87 4.45
N ALA A 53 4.24 5.08 5.62
CA ALA A 53 3.68 4.00 6.44
C ALA A 53 2.57 3.24 5.69
N GLU A 54 1.67 3.95 5.02
CA GLU A 54 0.61 3.36 4.19
C GLU A 54 1.16 2.49 3.06
N LEU A 55 2.22 2.95 2.37
CA LEU A 55 2.86 2.18 1.30
C LEU A 55 3.52 0.89 1.84
N ILE A 56 4.24 0.99 2.96
CA ILE A 56 4.87 -0.17 3.61
C ILE A 56 3.81 -1.19 4.04
N VAL A 57 2.74 -0.73 4.71
CA VAL A 57 1.65 -1.62 5.15
C VAL A 57 0.97 -2.30 3.96
N LYS A 58 0.69 -1.57 2.88
CA LYS A 58 0.14 -2.14 1.65
C LYS A 58 1.05 -3.20 1.04
N LEU A 59 2.37 -2.95 1.01
CA LEU A 59 3.34 -3.90 0.49
C LEU A 59 3.38 -5.19 1.34
N VAL A 60 3.38 -5.06 2.66
CA VAL A 60 3.37 -6.20 3.58
C VAL A 60 2.10 -7.03 3.42
N ILE A 61 0.93 -6.37 3.37
CA ILE A 61 -0.35 -7.05 3.14
C ILE A 61 -0.36 -7.76 1.79
N PHE A 62 0.12 -7.10 0.74
CA PHE A 62 0.22 -7.70 -0.59
C PHE A 62 1.10 -8.95 -0.58
N ALA A 63 2.28 -8.89 0.03
CA ALA A 63 3.17 -10.04 0.16
C ALA A 63 2.52 -11.19 0.94
N ALA A 64 1.86 -10.90 2.06
CA ALA A 64 1.15 -11.89 2.86
C ALA A 64 0.02 -12.56 2.07
N VAL A 65 -0.78 -11.78 1.32
CA VAL A 65 -1.86 -12.32 0.45
C VAL A 65 -1.27 -13.21 -0.64
N MET A 66 -0.18 -12.81 -1.27
CA MET A 66 0.49 -13.64 -2.30
C MET A 66 0.98 -14.97 -1.74
N ILE A 67 1.51 -15.00 -0.52
CA ILE A 67 1.92 -16.25 0.15
C ILE A 67 0.72 -17.17 0.38
N VAL A 68 -0.39 -16.63 0.90
CA VAL A 68 -1.61 -17.40 1.14
C VAL A 68 -2.17 -17.97 -0.16
N ILE A 69 -2.23 -17.14 -1.22
CA ILE A 69 -2.67 -17.59 -2.55
C ILE A 69 -1.74 -18.67 -3.10
N ALA A 70 -0.43 -18.56 -2.92
CA ALA A 70 0.51 -19.56 -3.39
C ALA A 70 0.31 -20.91 -2.69
N ILE A 71 0.12 -20.91 -1.37
CA ILE A 71 -0.12 -22.14 -0.59
C ILE A 71 -1.44 -22.81 -1.01
N ILE A 72 -2.52 -22.04 -1.09
CA ILE A 72 -3.84 -22.57 -1.48
C ILE A 72 -3.81 -23.01 -2.94
N GLY A 73 -3.27 -22.18 -3.83
CA GLY A 73 -3.20 -22.42 -5.27
C GLY A 73 -2.36 -23.64 -5.60
N PHE A 74 -1.23 -23.86 -4.89
CA PHE A 74 -0.44 -25.08 -5.03
C PHE A 74 -1.24 -26.32 -4.64
N GLY A 75 -1.95 -26.28 -3.50
CA GLY A 75 -2.79 -27.40 -3.08
C GLY A 75 -3.95 -27.69 -4.05
N VAL A 76 -4.61 -26.66 -4.59
CA VAL A 76 -5.65 -26.85 -5.62
C VAL A 76 -5.04 -27.43 -6.90
N PHE A 77 -3.88 -26.91 -7.32
CA PHE A 77 -3.20 -27.38 -8.52
C PHE A 77 -2.76 -28.85 -8.40
N THR A 78 -2.24 -29.30 -7.26
CA THR A 78 -1.83 -30.70 -7.09
C THR A 78 -3.02 -31.65 -7.17
N ASN A 79 -4.15 -31.31 -6.53
CA ASN A 79 -5.36 -32.14 -6.64
C ASN A 79 -5.86 -32.22 -8.09
N PHE A 80 -5.85 -31.09 -8.81
CA PHE A 80 -6.22 -31.07 -10.22
C PHE A 80 -5.24 -31.87 -11.10
N ALA A 81 -3.94 -31.79 -10.83
CA ALA A 81 -2.92 -32.50 -11.60
C ALA A 81 -3.00 -34.03 -11.42
N ASP A 82 -3.45 -34.50 -10.25
CA ASP A 82 -3.70 -35.91 -9.98
C ASP A 82 -4.94 -36.47 -10.71
N GLU A 83 -5.92 -35.62 -11.03
CA GLU A 83 -7.12 -36.01 -11.77
C GLU A 83 -6.89 -36.19 -13.28
N ILE A 84 -5.79 -35.64 -13.82
CA ILE A 84 -5.44 -35.77 -15.23
C ILE A 84 -4.69 -37.09 -15.46
N ASP A 85 -5.24 -37.94 -16.33
CA ASP A 85 -4.51 -39.10 -16.84
C ASP A 85 -3.53 -38.66 -17.93
N TRP A 86 -2.25 -38.59 -17.56
CA TRP A 86 -1.19 -38.14 -18.44
C TRP A 86 -0.84 -39.16 -19.54
N SER A 87 -1.27 -40.41 -19.39
CA SER A 87 -0.98 -41.47 -20.36
C SER A 87 -1.82 -41.37 -21.65
N GLU A 88 -2.88 -40.57 -21.65
CA GLU A 88 -3.70 -40.31 -22.85
C GLU A 88 -3.02 -39.36 -23.86
N PHE A 89 -1.91 -38.71 -23.47
CA PHE A 89 -1.20 -37.73 -24.30
C PHE A 89 0.10 -38.26 -24.95
N ASP A 90 0.50 -39.50 -24.65
CA ASP A 90 1.59 -40.24 -25.33
C ASP A 90 1.04 -41.04 -26.53
#